data_AF-A0A7G8UGK2-F1
#
_entry.id   AF-A0A7G8UGK2-F1
#
_cell.length_a   1.000
_cell.length_b   1.000
_cell.length_c   1.000
_cell.angle_alpha   90.00
_cell.angle_beta   90.00
_cell.angle_gamma   90.00
#
_symmetry.space_group_name_H-M   'P 1'
#
loop_
_entity.id
_entity.type
_entity.pdbx_description
1 polymer ?
#
loop_
_entity_poly.entity_id
_entity_poly.type
_entity_poly.pdbx_seq_one_letter_code
_entity_poly.pdbx_strand_id
1 'polypeptide(L)'
;MSRLRSIKEQFGLHFTPLDIHNKEFSVKYRGYDKDEVDEYLDLIIKDYEKMSAEFAKLQEQQNIGDNHQEVTRSEFTNLKERVIKMEGMLNRAGIY
;
A
#
# COMPACT_ATOMS: atom_id res chain seq x y z
N MET A 1 7.35 -20.69 -14.29
CA MET A 1 7.00 -20.38 -12.89
C MET A 1 7.96 -19.31 -12.38
N SER A 2 7.50 -18.07 -12.18
CA SER A 2 8.34 -17.00 -11.63
C SER A 2 8.48 -17.14 -10.11
N ARG A 3 9.70 -17.03 -9.60
CA ARG A 3 9.99 -16.97 -8.16
C ARG A 3 9.35 -15.71 -7.57
N LEU A 4 8.54 -15.85 -6.53
CA LEU A 4 8.05 -14.71 -5.74
C LEU A 4 9.25 -14.07 -5.03
N ARG A 5 9.47 -12.78 -5.27
CA ARG A 5 10.47 -11.99 -4.53
C ARG A 5 10.03 -11.85 -3.08
N SER A 6 10.98 -11.96 -2.16
CA SER A 6 10.71 -11.75 -0.73
C SER A 6 10.34 -10.29 -0.48
N ILE A 7 9.56 -10.01 0.57
CA ILE A 7 9.25 -8.64 1.01
C ILE A 7 10.55 -7.83 1.20
N LYS A 8 11.59 -8.46 1.73
CA LYS A 8 12.93 -7.86 1.88
C LYS A 8 13.48 -7.36 0.54
N GLU A 9 13.38 -8.18 -0.52
CA GLU A 9 13.88 -7.86 -1.86
C GLU A 9 12.98 -6.85 -2.58
N GLN A 10 11.67 -6.95 -2.39
CA GLN A 10 10.70 -6.09 -3.04
C GLN A 10 10.81 -4.65 -2.55
N PHE A 11 11.00 -4.47 -1.25
CA PHE A 11 11.11 -3.15 -0.62
C PHE A 11 12.57 -2.72 -0.40
N GLY A 12 13.55 -3.55 -0.76
CA GLY A 12 14.97 -3.29 -0.58
C GLY A 12 15.31 -2.94 0.88
N LEU A 13 14.86 -3.80 1.80
CA LEU A 13 15.10 -3.69 3.24
C LEU A 13 16.38 -4.43 3.62
N HIS A 14 17.10 -3.92 4.62
CA HIS A 14 18.29 -4.57 5.18
C HIS A 14 17.93 -5.75 6.06
N PHE A 15 16.80 -5.67 6.79
CA PHE A 15 16.38 -6.71 7.73
C PHE A 15 14.91 -7.11 7.59
N THR A 16 14.64 -8.37 7.89
CA THR A 16 13.29 -8.84 8.23
C THR A 16 13.09 -8.82 9.75
N PRO A 17 11.83 -8.89 10.24
CA PRO A 17 11.58 -9.02 11.67
C PRO A 17 12.29 -10.21 12.31
N LEU A 18 12.45 -11.32 11.56
CA LEU A 18 13.16 -12.50 12.02
C LEU A 18 14.68 -12.25 12.09
N ASP A 19 15.25 -11.52 11.12
CA ASP A 19 16.65 -11.09 11.16
C ASP A 19 16.92 -10.21 12.39
N ILE A 20 15.95 -9.36 12.77
CA ILE A 20 16.04 -8.50 13.96
C ILE A 20 15.95 -9.30 15.24
N HIS A 21 15.00 -10.22 15.32
CA HIS A 21 14.83 -11.05 16.51
C HIS A 21 16.04 -11.94 16.77
N ASN A 22 16.65 -12.48 15.71
CA ASN A 22 17.78 -13.40 15.82
C ASN A 22 19.14 -12.69 15.89
N LYS A 23 19.18 -11.34 15.92
CA LYS A 23 20.45 -10.61 15.96
C LYS A 23 21.13 -10.81 17.31
N GLU A 24 22.31 -11.41 17.28
CA GLU A 24 23.23 -11.47 18.42
C GLU A 24 24.27 -10.35 18.30
N PHE A 25 24.49 -9.64 19.40
CA PHE A 25 25.48 -8.57 19.51
C PHE A 25 26.73 -9.09 20.22
N SER A 26 27.89 -8.60 19.79
CA SER A 26 29.15 -8.88 20.46
C SER A 26 29.18 -8.25 21.85
N VAL A 27 29.85 -8.92 22.78
CA VAL A 27 30.01 -8.47 24.17
C VAL A 27 31.43 -7.95 24.35
N LYS A 28 31.58 -6.67 24.71
CA LYS A 28 32.82 -6.05 25.17
C LYS A 28 32.89 -6.09 26.70
N TYR A 29 33.92 -5.48 27.29
CA TYR A 29 34.07 -5.47 28.75
C TYR A 29 32.85 -4.81 29.42
N ARG A 30 32.06 -5.60 30.15
CA ARG A 30 30.83 -5.20 30.86
C ARG A 30 29.63 -4.78 29.99
N GLY A 31 29.41 -5.43 28.83
CA GLY A 31 28.13 -5.29 28.12
C GLY A 31 28.26 -5.46 26.62
N TYR A 32 27.17 -5.20 25.90
CA TYR A 32 27.18 -5.20 24.45
C TYR A 32 28.09 -4.11 23.89
N ASP A 33 28.67 -4.37 22.72
CA ASP A 33 29.36 -3.35 21.96
C ASP A 33 28.37 -2.27 21.53
N LYS A 34 28.46 -1.10 22.18
CA LYS A 34 27.54 0.00 21.93
C LYS A 34 27.59 0.47 20.48
N ASP A 35 28.77 0.53 19.88
CA ASP A 35 28.92 1.01 18.51
C ASP A 35 28.22 0.05 17.53
N GLU A 36 28.32 -1.27 17.75
CA GLU A 36 27.61 -2.28 16.95
C GLU A 36 26.08 -2.16 17.12
N VAL A 37 25.60 -1.93 18.34
CA VAL A 37 24.18 -1.76 18.61
C VAL A 37 23.65 -0.50 17.94
N ASP A 38 24.37 0.62 18.05
CA ASP A 38 23.96 1.90 17.48
C ASP A 38 23.89 1.82 15.94
N GLU A 39 24.92 1.28 15.28
CA GLU A 39 24.92 1.07 13.82
C GLU A 39 23.77 0.16 13.36
N TYR A 40 23.46 -0.87 14.15
CA TYR A 40 22.36 -1.78 13.86
C TYR A 40 21.00 -1.10 13.96
N LEU A 41 20.80 -0.28 15.00
CA LEU A 41 19.56 0.48 15.20
C LEU A 41 19.36 1.53 14.11
N ASP A 42 20.40 2.21 13.65
CA ASP A 42 20.32 3.18 12.55
C ASP A 42 19.77 2.54 11.27
N LEU A 43 20.21 1.32 10.96
CA LEU A 43 19.71 0.56 9.82
C LEU A 43 18.25 0.13 9.99
N ILE A 44 17.83 -0.27 11.20
CA ILE A 44 16.43 -0.59 11.50
C ILE A 44 15.54 0.63 11.31
N ILE A 45 15.96 1.79 11.85
CA ILE A 45 15.21 3.04 11.74
C ILE A 45 15.00 3.38 10.26
N LYS A 46 16.06 3.33 9.46
CA LYS A 46 15.99 3.60 8.01
C LYS A 46 15.04 2.66 7.27
N ASP A 47 15.08 1.36 7.59
CA ASP A 47 14.15 0.38 7.02
C ASP A 47 12.69 0.68 7.42
N TYR A 48 12.45 1.09 8.67
CA TYR A 48 11.13 1.45 9.17
C TYR A 48 10.58 2.71 8.53
N GLU A 49 11.40 3.76 8.38
CA GLU A 49 11.03 4.99 7.68
C GLU A 49 10.65 4.70 6.22
N LYS A 50 11.45 3.87 5.54
CA LYS A 50 11.16 3.45 4.17
C LYS A 50 9.84 2.69 4.08
N MET A 51 9.59 1.77 5.01
CA MET A 51 8.35 0.99 5.05
C MET A 51 7.14 1.89 5.34
N SER A 52 7.29 2.87 6.24
CA SER A 52 6.25 3.85 6.55
C SER A 52 5.92 4.74 5.34
N ALA A 53 6.94 5.23 4.62
CA ALA A 53 6.75 6.03 3.41
C ALA A 53 6.06 5.24 2.29
N GLU A 54 6.46 4.00 2.05
CA GLU A 54 5.80 3.13 1.06
C GLU A 54 4.37 2.79 1.49
N PHE A 55 4.12 2.56 2.77
CA PHE A 55 2.76 2.35 3.28
C PHE A 55 1.88 3.57 3.06
N ALA A 56 2.36 4.79 3.38
CA ALA A 56 1.63 6.03 3.14
C ALA A 56 1.32 6.24 1.64
N LYS A 57 2.28 5.97 0.76
CA LYS A 57 2.11 6.04 -0.69
C LYS A 57 1.07 5.04 -1.20
N LEU A 58 1.08 3.80 -0.70
CA LEU A 58 0.08 2.80 -1.06
C LEU A 58 -1.32 3.20 -0.58
N GLN A 59 -1.46 3.75 0.62
CA GLN A 59 -2.71 4.29 1.14
C GLN A 59 -3.24 5.44 0.28
N GLU A 60 -2.37 6.36 -0.12
CA GLU A 60 -2.74 7.46 -1.03
C GLU A 60 -3.25 6.94 -2.38
N GLN A 61 -2.56 5.94 -2.96
CA GLN A 61 -2.99 5.31 -4.21
C GLN A 61 -4.35 4.60 -4.07
N GLN A 62 -4.61 3.95 -2.95
CA GLN A 62 -5.91 3.34 -2.67
C GLN A 62 -7.02 4.39 -2.58
N ASN A 63 -6.80 5.47 -1.83
CA ASN A 63 -7.78 6.56 -1.70
C ASN A 63 -8.10 7.21 -3.06
N ILE A 64 -7.09 7.42 -3.92
CA ILE A 64 -7.30 7.93 -5.28
C ILE A 64 -8.13 6.94 -6.12
N GLY A 65 -7.84 5.64 -6.01
CA GLY A 65 -8.59 4.58 -6.68
C GLY A 65 -10.06 4.55 -6.25
N ASP A 66 -10.32 4.64 -4.95
CA ASP A 66 -11.67 4.62 -4.39
C ASP A 66 -12.48 5.85 -4.84
N ASN A 67 -11.89 7.04 -4.78
CA ASN A 67 -12.52 8.26 -5.28
C ASN A 67 -12.86 8.15 -6.78
N HIS A 68 -11.95 7.58 -7.59
CA HIS A 68 -12.20 7.41 -9.01
C HIS A 68 -13.33 6.40 -9.29
N GLN A 69 -13.42 5.32 -8.50
CA GLN A 69 -14.52 4.38 -8.58
C GLN A 69 -15.86 5.01 -8.19
N GLU A 70 -15.89 5.84 -7.15
CA GLU A 70 -17.10 6.54 -6.72
C GLU A 70 -17.61 7.51 -7.79
N VAL A 71 -16.71 8.31 -8.39
CA VAL A 71 -17.05 9.21 -9.50
C VAL A 71 -17.61 8.41 -10.68
N THR A 72 -16.90 7.36 -11.13
CA THR A 72 -17.34 6.50 -12.25
C THR A 72 -18.72 5.89 -11.97
N ARG A 73 -18.95 5.44 -10.73
CA ARG A 73 -20.24 4.87 -10.30
C ARG A 73 -21.35 5.92 -10.32
N SER A 74 -21.07 7.15 -9.91
CA SER A 74 -22.03 8.26 -9.95
C SER A 74 -22.42 8.61 -11.39
N GLU A 75 -21.44 8.71 -12.29
CA GLU A 75 -21.67 8.97 -13.72
C GLU A 75 -22.51 7.88 -14.36
N PHE A 76 -22.23 6.62 -14.04
CA PHE A 76 -23.00 5.49 -14.54
C PHE A 76 -24.45 5.48 -14.03
N THR A 77 -24.66 5.86 -12.76
CA THR A 77 -26.01 6.01 -12.19
C THR A 77 -26.79 7.11 -12.92
N ASN A 78 -26.17 8.28 -13.11
CA ASN A 78 -26.78 9.39 -13.83
C ASN A 78 -27.12 9.01 -15.28
N LEU A 79 -26.23 8.27 -15.95
CA LEU A 79 -26.49 7.81 -17.30
C LEU A 79 -27.66 6.83 -17.36
N LYS A 80 -27.73 5.87 -16.42
CA LYS A 80 -28.87 4.94 -16.29
C LYS A 80 -30.19 5.68 -16.10
N GLU A 81 -30.23 6.68 -15.22
CA GLU A 81 -31.44 7.48 -14.99
C GLU A 81 -31.89 8.21 -16.26
N ARG A 82 -30.94 8.78 -17.03
CA ARG A 82 -31.24 9.43 -18.30
C ARG A 82 -31.78 8.44 -19.33
N VAL A 83 -31.21 7.24 -19.40
CA VAL A 83 -31.69 6.18 -20.30
C VAL A 83 -33.12 5.78 -19.93
N ILE A 84 -33.40 5.49 -18.66
CA ILE A 84 -34.74 5.16 -18.17
C ILE A 84 -35.74 6.27 -18.51
N LYS A 85 -35.34 7.54 -18.34
CA LYS A 85 -36.18 8.68 -18.68
C LYS A 85 -36.49 8.74 -20.18
N MET A 86 -35.50 8.51 -21.04
CA MET A 86 -35.68 8.46 -22.49
C MET A 86 -36.59 7.30 -22.90
N GLU A 87 -36.36 6.09 -22.37
CA GLU A 87 -37.22 4.92 -22.60
C GLU A 87 -38.69 5.21 -22.23
N GLY A 88 -38.91 5.83 -21.06
CA GLY A 88 -40.25 6.25 -20.64
C GLY A 88 -40.89 7.32 -21.54
N MET A 89 -40.08 8.22 -22.13
CA MET A 89 -40.57 9.21 -23.11
C MET A 89 -40.96 8.55 -24.43
N LEU A 90 -40.13 7.62 -24.92
CA LEU A 90 -40.37 6.88 -26.16
C LEU A 90 -41.64 6.02 -26.06
N ASN A 91 -41.85 5.33 -24.94
CA ASN A 91 -43.07 4.56 -24.68
C ASN A 91 -44.32 5.47 -24.65
N ARG A 92 -44.24 6.66 -24.03
CA ARG A 92 -45.37 7.62 -24.02
C ARG A 92 -45.66 8.23 -25.38
N ALA A 93 -44.64 8.39 -26.22
CA ALA A 93 -44.78 8.91 -27.58
C ALA A 93 -45.26 7.84 -28.59
N GLY A 94 -45.45 6.59 -28.16
CA GLY A 94 -45.96 5.50 -29.00
C GLY A 94 -44.98 5.06 -30.09
N ILE A 95 -43.67 5.28 -29.88
CA ILE A 95 -42.59 4.94 -30.83
C ILE A 95 -42.02 3.54 -30.57
N TYR A 96 -42.64 2.79 -29.64
CA TYR A 96 -42.45 1.38 -29.32
C TYR A 96 -43.83 0.74 -29.09
#